data_AF-A0A2J0LTD2-F1
#
_entry.id   AF-A0A2J0LTD2-F1
#
_cell.length_a   1.000
_cell.length_b   1.000
_cell.length_c   1.000
_cell.angle_alpha   90.00
_cell.angle_beta   90.00
_cell.angle_gamma   90.00
#
_symmetry.space_group_name_H-M   'P 1'
#
loop_
_entity.id
_entity.type
_entity.pdbx_description
1 polymer ?
#
loop_
_entity_poly.entity_id
_entity_poly.type
_entity_poly.pdbx_seq_one_letter_code
_entity_poly.pdbx_strand_id
1 'polypeptide(L)' 'MDKKQLQQLFWDVDEDNLASLEGKTVITRVFFCGTFAHIQGVFSSYDKHTIQEVFRNLKSGAISPRRYDYFSLILL' A
#
# COMPACT_ATOMS: atom_id res chain seq x y z
N MET A 1 4.14 -6.49 7.83
CA MET A 1 3.23 -7.14 6.88
C MET A 1 3.84 -8.51 6.64
N ASP A 2 3.06 -9.59 6.55
CA ASP A 2 3.67 -10.91 6.44
C ASP A 2 4.19 -11.19 5.01
N LYS A 3 5.14 -12.13 4.89
CA LYS A 3 5.79 -12.48 3.61
C LYS A 3 4.77 -12.99 2.59
N LYS A 4 3.72 -13.69 3.03
CA LYS A 4 2.69 -14.28 2.15
C LYS A 4 1.84 -13.18 1.50
N GLN A 5 1.46 -12.15 2.27
CA GLN A 5 0.75 -10.97 1.78
C GLN A 5 1.60 -10.18 0.78
N LEU A 6 2.91 -10.02 1.06
CA LEU A 6 3.84 -9.39 0.13
C LEU A 6 3.94 -10.17 -1.19
N GLN A 7 4.08 -11.50 -1.15
CA GLN A 7 4.14 -12.34 -2.35
C GLN A 7 2.83 -12.30 -3.16
N GLN A 8 1.67 -12.21 -2.50
CA GLN A 8 0.39 -12.06 -3.20
C GLN A 8 0.28 -10.71 -3.92
N LEU A 9 0.83 -9.65 -3.33
CA LEU A 9 0.79 -8.30 -3.88
C LEU A 9 1.83 -8.06 -4.98
N PHE A 10 2.98 -8.73 -4.86
CA PHE A 10 4.12 -8.69 -5.77
C PHE A 10 4.42 -10.10 -6.30
N TRP A 11 3.40 -10.73 -6.90
CA TRP A 11 3.49 -12.10 -7.42
C TRP A 11 4.53 -12.25 -8.53
N ASP A 12 4.86 -11.13 -9.19
CA ASP A 12 5.82 -10.97 -10.27
C ASP A 12 7.26 -10.71 -9.77
N VAL A 13 7.48 -10.62 -8.46
CA VAL A 13 8.79 -10.39 -7.86
C VAL A 13 9.28 -11.68 -7.20
N ASP A 14 10.56 -11.99 -7.40
CA ASP A 14 11.21 -13.12 -6.73
C ASP A 14 11.16 -12.98 -5.20
N GLU A 15 10.94 -14.10 -4.52
CA GLU A 15 10.79 -14.12 -3.06
C GLU A 15 11.98 -13.49 -2.31
N ASP A 16 13.20 -13.68 -2.82
CA ASP A 16 14.44 -13.16 -2.22
C ASP A 16 14.52 -11.62 -2.30
N ASN A 17 13.81 -11.03 -3.26
CA ASN A 17 13.76 -9.59 -3.48
C ASN A 17 12.58 -8.92 -2.77
N LEU A 18 11.64 -9.68 -2.18
CA LEU A 18 10.52 -9.08 -1.45
C LEU A 18 10.96 -8.25 -0.24
N ALA A 19 12.03 -8.68 0.44
CA ALA A 19 12.53 -8.01 1.64
C ALA A 19 13.21 -6.67 1.32
N SER A 20 13.66 -6.46 0.08
CA SER A 20 14.32 -5.23 -0.36
C SER A 20 13.33 -4.19 -0.92
N LEU A 21 12.03 -4.51 -1.01
CA LEU A 21 11.02 -3.58 -1.47
C LEU A 21 10.90 -2.38 -0.53
N GLU A 22 11.01 -1.18 -1.09
CA GLU A 22 10.79 0.05 -0.35
C GLU A 22 9.35 0.13 0.19
N GLY A 23 9.20 0.56 1.45
CA GLY A 23 7.88 0.68 2.08
C GLY A 23 6.90 1.55 1.30
N LYS A 24 7.38 2.63 0.67
CA LYS A 24 6.57 3.50 -0.19
C LYS A 24 5.99 2.76 -1.40
N THR A 25 6.76 1.84 -1.99
CA THR A 25 6.32 0.99 -3.11
C THR A 25 5.22 0.03 -2.66
N VAL A 26 5.39 -0.60 -1.50
CA VAL A 26 4.38 -1.48 -0.90
C VAL A 26 3.08 -0.73 -0.65
N ILE A 27 3.15 0.43 0.03
CA ILE A 27 1.97 1.25 0.35
C ILE A 27 1.23 1.68 -0.94
N THR A 28 1.97 2.15 -1.95
CA THR A 28 1.40 2.58 -3.23
C THR A 28 0.67 1.44 -3.94
N ARG A 29 1.29 0.24 -3.99
CA ARG A 29 0.68 -0.94 -4.60
C ARG A 29 -0.59 -1.37 -3.86
N VAL A 30 -0.61 -1.28 -2.54
CA VAL A 30 -1.81 -1.55 -1.72
C VAL A 30 -2.93 -0.55 -2.02
N PHE A 31 -2.63 0.74 -2.12
CA PHE A 31 -3.64 1.73 -2.50
C PHE A 31 -4.25 1.43 -3.86
N PHE A 32 -3.44 1.03 -4.84
CA PHE A 32 -3.90 0.72 -6.20
C PHE A 32 -4.80 -0.52 -6.26
N CYS A 33 -4.31 -1.67 -5.79
CA CYS A 33 -5.00 -2.96 -5.99
C CYS A 33 -5.06 -3.85 -4.75
N GLY A 34 -4.61 -3.36 -3.58
CA GLY A 34 -4.61 -4.12 -2.34
C GLY A 34 -6.00 -4.61 -1.93
N THR A 35 -6.05 -5.81 -1.34
CA THR A 35 -7.23 -6.35 -0.67
C THR A 35 -7.39 -5.69 0.70
N PHE A 36 -8.52 -5.93 1.38
CA PHE A 36 -8.71 -5.46 2.75
C PHE A 36 -7.60 -5.94 3.70
N ALA A 37 -7.16 -7.20 3.57
CA ALA A 37 -6.06 -7.75 4.36
C ALA A 37 -4.74 -7.00 4.11
N HIS A 38 -4.44 -6.64 2.85
CA HIS A 38 -3.26 -5.84 2.53
C HIS A 38 -3.33 -4.43 3.11
N ILE A 39 -4.52 -3.80 3.11
CA ILE A 39 -4.74 -2.49 3.72
C ILE A 39 -4.48 -2.58 5.23
N GLN A 40 -5.07 -3.56 5.93
CA GLN A 40 -4.80 -3.77 7.35
C GLN A 40 -3.31 -4.03 7.62
N GLY A 41 -2.67 -4.82 6.75
CA GLY A 41 -1.23 -5.08 6.81
C GLY A 41 -0.41 -3.79 6.77
N VAL A 42 -0.71 -2.89 5.83
CA VAL A 42 -0.03 -1.58 5.73
C VAL A 42 -0.22 -0.74 6.99
N PHE A 43 -1.46 -0.58 7.46
CA PHE A 43 -1.76 0.23 8.65
C PHE A 43 -1.21 -0.36 9.96
N SER A 44 -0.87 -1.65 9.98
CA SER A 44 -0.24 -2.32 11.13
C SER A 44 1.28 -2.30 11.08
N SER A 45 1.88 -2.05 9.91
CA SER A 45 3.33 -2.25 9.67
C SER A 45 4.08 -0.96 9.44
N TYR A 46 3.39 0.07 8.96
CA TYR A 46 3.95 1.38 8.68
C TYR A 46 3.26 2.41 9.57
N ASP A 47 4.01 3.43 9.98
CA ASP A 47 3.44 4.53 10.75
C ASP A 47 2.45 5.35 9.90
N LYS A 48 1.47 5.95 10.57
CA LYS A 48 0.41 6.72 9.89
C LYS A 48 0.98 7.87 9.06
N HIS A 49 2.04 8.52 9.52
CA HIS A 49 2.64 9.66 8.81
C HIS A 49 3.20 9.24 7.45
N THR A 50 3.93 8.13 7.38
CA THR A 50 4.44 7.57 6.11
C THR A 50 3.29 7.22 5.15
N ILE A 51 2.21 6.62 5.65
CA ILE A 51 1.04 6.28 4.83
C ILE A 51 0.36 7.55 4.27
N GLN A 52 0.22 8.60 5.10
CA GLN A 52 -0.31 9.90 4.69
C GLN A 52 0.59 10.59 3.66
N GLU A 53 1.91 10.53 3.83
CA GLU A 53 2.88 11.10 2.89
C GLU A 53 2.73 10.45 1.51
N VAL A 54 2.66 9.11 1.46
CA VAL A 54 2.44 8.39 0.19
C VAL A 54 1.09 8.78 -0.42
N PHE A 55 0.02 8.80 0.38
CA PHE A 55 -1.32 9.13 -0.11
C PHE A 55 -1.41 10.54 -0.71
N ARG A 56 -0.82 11.55 -0.05
CA ARG A 56 -0.81 12.95 -0.52
C ARG A 56 0.00 13.14 -1.80
N ASN A 57 1.00 12.30 -2.04
CA ASN A 57 1.88 12.36 -3.21
C ASN A 57 1.43 11.44 -4.36
N LEU A 58 0.27 10.78 -4.25
CA LEU A 58 -0.27 9.96 -5.34
C LEU A 58 -0.57 10.85 -6.55
N LYS A 59 -0.17 10.37 -7.74
CA LYS A 59 -0.54 11.01 -9.01
C LYS A 59 -2.06 10.94 -9.19
N SER A 60 -2.63 11.93 -9.87
CA SER A 60 -4.04 11.87 -10.29
C SER A 60 -4.29 10.59 -11.10
N GLY A 61 -5.34 9.85 -10.75
CA GLY A 61 -5.68 8.56 -11.36
C GLY A 61 -4.87 7.36 -10.85
N ALA A 62 -3.93 7.55 -9.91
CA ALA A 62 -3.17 6.44 -9.32
C ALA A 62 -4.02 5.50 -8.46
N ILE A 63 -5.22 5.93 -8.05
CA ILE A 63 -6.24 5.09 -7.42
C ILE A 63 -7.62 5.46 -7.96
N SER A 64 -8.57 4.53 -7.88
CA SER A 64 -9.95 4.82 -8.28
C SER A 64 -10.58 5.90 -7.38
N PRO A 65 -11.48 6.75 -7.89
CA PRO A 65 -12.11 7.81 -7.11
C PRO A 65 -12.75 7.29 -5.82
N ARG A 66 -13.47 6.16 -5.91
CA ARG A 66 -14.08 5.53 -4.73
C ARG A 66 -13.06 5.15 -3.66
N ARG A 67 -11.89 4.62 -4.04
CA ARG A 67 -10.83 4.30 -3.06
C ARG A 67 -10.23 5.58 -2.47
N TYR A 68 -10.01 6.61 -3.31
CA TYR A 68 -9.55 7.90 -2.86
C TYR A 68 -10.48 8.49 -1.79
N ASP A 69 -11.79 8.47 -2.03
CA ASP A 69 -12.79 8.98 -1.10
C ASP A 69 -12.79 8.22 0.24
N TYR A 70 -12.60 6.90 0.23
CA TYR A 70 -12.50 6.16 1.50
C TYR A 70 -11.22 6.47 2.27
N PHE A 71 -10.09 6.56 1.58
CA PHE A 71 -8.81 6.83 2.23
C PHE A 71 -8.71 8.28 2.71
N SER A 72 -9.33 9.24 2.01
CA SER A 72 -9.34 10.64 2.43
C SER A 72 -10.03 10.83 3.79
N LEU A 73 -11.09 10.07 4.09
CA LEU A 73 -11.77 10.10 5.39
C LEU A 73 -10.88 9.68 6.58
N ILE A 74 -9.79 8.96 6.33
CA ILE A 74 -8.92 8.37 7.36
C ILE A 74 -7.57 9.09 7.41
N LEU A 75 -7.09 9.56 6.26
CA LEU A 75 -5.73 10.04 6.05
C LEU A 75 -5.62 11.56 5.83
N LEU A 76 -6.72 12.27 5.54
CA LEU A 76 -6.77 13.73 5.45
C LEU A 76 -7.55 14.31 6.64
#